data_AF-A0AA88WWI6-F1
#
_entry.id   AF-A0AA88WWI6-F1
#
_cell.length_a   1.000
_cell.length_b   1.000
_cell.length_c   1.000
_cell.angle_alpha   90.00
_cell.angle_beta   90.00
_cell.angle_gamma   90.00
#
_symmetry.space_group_name_H-M   'P 1'
#
loop_
_entity.id
_entity.type
_entity.pdbx_description
1 polymer ?
#
loop_
_entity_poly.entity_id
_entity_poly.type
_entity_poly.pdbx_seq_one_letter_code
_entity_poly.pdbx_strand_id
1 'polypeptide(L)'
;MLISSVSILFQALLLLPLVHAYGHANACRTYCGNLTIDHPFALQSGCGHPGFRDLLFCINDVLMFHISSGSYRVLDIDYAYQSLTLHDPHLSNCDTLVLGNRGNGFVVEPWRSPYLTPTADNVFMLIGCSAESSLFQGFPGKHLPCRNVSGMGCEDYYGCQAWTGLGFSRLGSGYRSGPPECCSVPFEAIKAVNLTKLGCQGYSSAYSLAPLRVTGPDEWSYGIRVKFSVEVNRESYCKACEATGGSCGYDIDGLTGLCMCGSWNSTSNCDSGNSSL
;
A
#
# COMPACT_ATOMS: atom_id res chain seq x y z
N MET A 1 21.68 50.17 -62.94
CA MET A 1 21.96 49.57 -61.61
C MET A 1 20.70 49.83 -60.76
N LEU A 2 19.61 49.11 -60.96
CA LEU A 2 19.24 47.80 -60.36
C LEU A 2 19.22 47.80 -58.81
N ILE A 3 17.99 47.79 -58.27
CA ILE A 3 17.49 47.01 -57.11
C ILE A 3 17.96 47.51 -55.72
N SER A 4 17.18 47.59 -54.63
CA SER A 4 15.73 47.48 -54.31
C SER A 4 15.59 47.64 -52.78
N SER A 5 14.40 48.05 -52.33
CA SER A 5 13.68 47.62 -51.11
C SER A 5 14.37 47.77 -49.73
N VAL A 6 13.83 48.66 -48.88
CA VAL A 6 12.87 48.30 -47.81
C VAL A 6 13.43 47.24 -46.85
N SER A 7 13.86 47.67 -45.66
CA SER A 7 13.77 46.90 -44.41
C SER A 7 14.23 47.77 -43.22
N ILE A 8 13.42 48.78 -42.87
CA ILE A 8 13.47 49.41 -41.55
C ILE A 8 12.56 48.58 -40.65
N LEU A 9 13.05 47.43 -40.17
CA LEU A 9 12.32 46.59 -39.21
C LEU A 9 13.22 45.50 -38.63
N PHE A 10 14.36 45.85 -38.01
CA PHE A 10 15.20 44.84 -37.35
C PHE A 10 16.06 45.35 -36.19
N GLN A 11 15.53 46.23 -35.33
CA GLN A 11 16.26 46.69 -34.13
C GLN A 11 15.43 46.72 -32.83
N ALA A 12 14.37 45.91 -32.74
CA ALA A 12 13.59 45.77 -31.50
C ALA A 12 13.60 44.33 -30.94
N LEU A 13 14.75 43.66 -30.96
CA LEU A 13 14.91 42.32 -30.37
C LEU A 13 16.16 42.21 -29.49
N LEU A 14 16.33 43.14 -28.57
CA LEU A 14 17.33 43.03 -27.50
C LEU A 14 16.73 43.64 -26.23
N LEU A 15 15.94 42.82 -25.52
CA LEU A 15 15.63 42.86 -24.09
C LEU A 15 14.63 41.72 -23.82
N LEU A 16 15.04 40.48 -24.12
CA LEU A 16 14.45 39.34 -23.43
C LEU A 16 14.99 39.40 -22.00
N PRO A 17 14.16 39.59 -20.96
CA PRO A 17 14.63 39.22 -19.65
C PRO A 17 14.96 37.74 -19.73
N LEU A 18 16.21 37.38 -19.45
CA LEU A 18 16.54 36.04 -18.98
C LEU A 18 15.72 35.86 -17.71
N VAL A 19 14.48 35.40 -17.88
CA VAL A 19 13.74 34.71 -16.83
C VAL A 19 14.62 33.51 -16.54
N HIS A 20 15.50 33.68 -15.56
CA HIS A 20 16.07 32.57 -14.85
C HIS A 20 14.84 31.86 -14.29
N ALA A 21 14.40 30.81 -14.97
CA ALA A 21 13.69 29.74 -14.30
C ALA A 21 14.70 29.26 -13.25
N TYR A 22 14.59 29.81 -12.04
CA TYR A 22 15.15 29.20 -10.87
C TYR A 22 14.63 27.78 -10.91
N GLY A 23 15.52 26.84 -11.23
CA GLY A 23 15.20 25.43 -11.36
C GLY A 23 14.39 25.03 -10.14
N HIS A 24 13.34 24.24 -10.38
CA HIS A 24 12.49 23.66 -9.36
C HIS A 24 13.30 23.41 -8.08
N ALA A 25 12.98 24.15 -7.02
CA ALA A 25 13.19 23.64 -5.67
C ALA A 25 12.79 22.16 -5.70
N ASN A 26 13.65 21.26 -5.22
CA ASN A 26 13.42 19.82 -5.17
C ASN A 26 12.18 19.51 -4.33
N ALA A 27 11.00 19.79 -4.87
CA ALA A 27 9.73 19.66 -4.21
C ALA A 27 9.25 18.24 -4.48
N CYS A 28 9.25 17.45 -3.42
CA CYS A 28 8.71 16.09 -3.45
C CYS A 28 7.25 16.14 -3.89
N ARG A 29 6.85 15.27 -4.82
CA ARG A 29 5.45 15.14 -5.19
C ARG A 29 4.64 14.61 -4.01
N THR A 30 3.69 15.41 -3.52
CA THR A 30 2.87 15.16 -2.32
C THR A 30 1.46 14.64 -2.61
N TYR A 31 1.14 14.28 -3.86
CA TYR A 31 -0.20 13.76 -4.20
C TYR A 31 -0.19 12.85 -5.42
N CYS A 32 -1.15 11.92 -5.48
CA CYS A 32 -1.47 11.11 -6.65
C CYS A 32 -2.99 10.90 -6.72
N GLY A 33 -3.64 11.42 -7.77
CA GLY A 33 -5.10 11.45 -7.82
C GLY A 33 -5.68 12.24 -6.65
N ASN A 34 -6.51 11.61 -5.82
CA ASN A 34 -7.08 12.23 -4.61
C ASN A 34 -6.30 11.96 -3.32
N LEU A 35 -5.24 11.15 -3.38
CA LEU A 35 -4.50 10.72 -2.20
C LEU A 35 -3.31 11.66 -1.95
N THR A 36 -3.19 12.14 -0.72
CA THR A 36 -1.98 12.85 -0.26
C THR A 36 -0.87 11.84 0.00
N ILE A 37 0.35 12.26 -0.28
CA ILE A 37 1.58 11.48 -0.10
C ILE A 37 2.49 12.28 0.82
N ASP A 38 2.38 11.96 2.10
CA ASP A 38 3.18 12.51 3.18
C ASP A 38 4.19 11.47 3.69
N HIS A 39 5.16 11.93 4.48
CA HIS A 39 6.14 11.08 5.15
C HIS A 39 5.45 9.95 5.94
N PRO A 40 5.91 8.68 5.86
CA PRO A 40 7.21 8.23 5.34
C PRO A 40 7.27 7.94 3.84
N PHE A 41 6.13 7.95 3.15
CA PHE A 41 6.07 7.57 1.75
C PHE A 41 6.54 8.69 0.83
N ALA A 42 6.94 8.30 -0.38
CA ALA A 42 7.26 9.23 -1.45
C ALA A 42 7.06 8.56 -2.80
N LEU A 43 6.90 9.38 -3.84
CA LEU A 43 6.80 8.95 -5.23
C LEU A 43 8.10 9.13 -6.01
N GLN A 44 9.07 9.81 -5.42
CA GLN A 44 10.32 10.21 -6.06
C GLN A 44 11.50 9.76 -5.21
N SER A 45 12.56 9.28 -5.88
CA SER A 45 13.80 8.93 -5.20
C SER A 45 14.41 10.16 -4.52
N GLY A 46 14.94 9.96 -3.30
CA GLY A 46 15.48 11.03 -2.46
C GLY A 46 14.45 11.72 -1.58
N CYS A 47 13.15 11.44 -1.74
CA CYS A 47 12.07 11.96 -0.90
C CYS A 47 11.59 10.94 0.12
N GLY A 48 11.03 11.41 1.24
CA GLY A 48 10.42 10.55 2.26
C GLY A 48 11.45 9.78 3.11
N HIS A 49 11.05 8.62 3.62
CA HIS A 49 11.91 7.77 4.45
C HIS A 49 12.64 6.72 3.59
N PRO A 50 13.97 6.51 3.76
CA PRO A 50 14.73 5.58 2.93
C PRO A 50 14.26 4.13 3.02
N GLY A 51 13.72 3.70 4.17
CA GLY A 51 13.10 2.38 4.33
C GLY A 51 11.80 2.18 3.52
N PHE A 52 11.15 3.27 3.13
CA PHE A 52 9.89 3.27 2.37
C PHE A 52 10.08 3.62 0.89
N ARG A 53 11.34 3.67 0.43
CA ARG A 53 11.68 3.91 -0.98
C ARG A 53 11.09 2.84 -1.89
N ASP A 54 10.75 3.26 -3.11
CA ASP A 54 10.31 2.39 -4.20
C ASP A 54 9.10 1.50 -3.84
N LEU A 55 8.25 1.97 -2.91
CA LEU A 55 7.01 1.30 -2.53
C LEU A 55 5.80 1.84 -3.29
N LEU A 56 5.73 3.16 -3.51
CA LEU A 56 4.59 3.81 -4.12
C LEU A 56 4.92 4.35 -5.51
N PHE A 57 4.02 4.10 -6.46
CA PHE A 57 4.12 4.53 -7.85
C PHE A 57 2.80 5.16 -8.27
N CYS A 58 2.85 6.35 -8.86
CA CYS A 58 1.67 7.01 -9.39
C CYS A 58 1.57 6.79 -10.90
N ILE A 59 0.54 6.08 -11.37
CA ILE A 59 0.35 5.73 -12.78
C ILE A 59 -1.05 6.19 -13.20
N ASN A 60 -1.14 7.16 -14.12
CA ASN A 60 -2.42 7.73 -14.59
C ASN A 60 -3.34 8.15 -13.42
N ASP A 61 -2.78 8.87 -12.44
CA ASP A 61 -3.46 9.31 -11.21
C ASP A 61 -4.01 8.17 -10.32
N VAL A 62 -3.57 6.94 -10.56
CA VAL A 62 -3.80 5.79 -9.69
C VAL A 62 -2.54 5.48 -8.91
N LEU A 63 -2.67 5.51 -7.58
CA LEU A 63 -1.58 5.16 -6.67
C LEU A 63 -1.47 3.64 -6.53
N MET A 64 -0.30 3.12 -6.84
CA MET A 64 0.04 1.71 -6.78
C MET A 64 1.10 1.47 -5.70
N PHE A 65 0.89 0.46 -4.88
CA PHE A 65 1.86 -0.06 -3.93
C PHE A 65 2.48 -1.34 -4.49
N HIS A 66 3.81 -1.42 -4.54
CA HIS A 66 4.52 -2.55 -5.12
C HIS A 66 5.49 -3.17 -4.11
N ILE A 67 5.40 -4.49 -3.97
CA ILE A 67 6.32 -5.34 -3.21
C ILE A 67 6.58 -6.63 -4.01
N SER A 68 7.51 -7.46 -3.53
CA SER A 68 7.87 -8.71 -4.20
C SER A 68 6.69 -9.67 -4.46
N SER A 69 5.63 -9.62 -3.65
CA SER A 69 4.44 -10.46 -3.86
C SER A 69 3.48 -9.94 -4.94
N GLY A 70 3.55 -8.65 -5.30
CA GLY A 70 2.69 -8.09 -6.34
C GLY A 70 2.55 -6.58 -6.30
N SER A 71 1.67 -6.08 -7.17
CA SER A 71 1.26 -4.68 -7.24
C SER A 71 -0.20 -4.56 -6.81
N TYR A 72 -0.44 -3.67 -5.86
CA TYR A 72 -1.72 -3.47 -5.21
C TYR A 72 -2.15 -2.02 -5.43
N ARG A 73 -3.42 -1.79 -5.71
CA ARG A 73 -3.93 -0.42 -5.76
C ARG A 73 -4.06 0.12 -4.34
N VAL A 74 -3.57 1.32 -4.08
CA VAL A 74 -3.81 1.99 -2.80
C VAL A 74 -5.19 2.60 -2.84
N LEU A 75 -6.02 2.23 -1.86
CA LEU A 75 -7.35 2.79 -1.67
C LEU A 75 -7.33 4.01 -0.75
N ASP A 76 -6.50 3.95 0.30
CA ASP A 76 -6.44 4.98 1.34
C ASP A 76 -5.11 4.93 2.08
N ILE A 77 -4.66 6.09 2.58
CA ILE A 77 -3.52 6.23 3.48
C ILE A 77 -3.95 7.04 4.69
N ASP A 78 -4.06 6.37 5.83
CA ASP A 78 -4.38 7.00 7.10
C ASP A 78 -3.09 7.27 7.88
N TYR A 79 -2.62 8.52 7.81
CA TYR A 79 -1.44 8.96 8.53
C TYR A 79 -1.63 9.05 10.05
N ALA A 80 -2.86 9.26 10.52
CA ALA A 80 -3.15 9.36 11.95
C ALA A 80 -3.09 7.99 12.64
N TYR A 81 -3.59 6.95 11.99
CA TYR A 81 -3.55 5.57 12.47
C TYR A 81 -2.39 4.75 11.89
N GLN A 82 -1.57 5.37 11.04
CA GLN A 82 -0.44 4.77 10.34
C GLN A 82 -0.83 3.49 9.60
N SER A 83 -1.91 3.55 8.81
CA SER A 83 -2.43 2.41 8.06
C SER A 83 -2.61 2.71 6.58
N LEU A 84 -2.19 1.77 5.74
CA LEU A 84 -2.32 1.78 4.29
C LEU A 84 -3.38 0.74 3.90
N THR A 85 -4.37 1.13 3.11
CA THR A 85 -5.42 0.20 2.65
C THR A 85 -5.17 -0.17 1.20
N LEU A 86 -5.06 -1.47 0.93
CA LEU A 86 -4.68 -2.03 -0.37
C LEU A 86 -5.80 -2.85 -0.99
N HIS A 87 -5.89 -2.80 -2.32
CA HIS A 87 -6.73 -3.66 -3.14
C HIS A 87 -5.87 -4.54 -4.04
N ASP A 88 -6.04 -5.86 -3.91
CA ASP A 88 -5.45 -6.86 -4.81
C ASP A 88 -6.49 -7.23 -5.90
N PRO A 89 -6.17 -7.06 -7.20
CA PRO A 89 -7.08 -7.44 -8.29
C PRO A 89 -7.37 -8.95 -8.38
N HIS A 90 -6.57 -9.81 -7.73
CA HIS A 90 -6.79 -11.25 -7.67
C HIS A 90 -7.47 -11.70 -6.37
N LEU A 91 -7.92 -10.76 -5.54
CA LEU A 91 -8.66 -11.04 -4.32
C LEU A 91 -10.09 -11.51 -4.65
N SER A 92 -10.53 -12.60 -4.04
CA SER A 92 -11.94 -12.97 -4.07
C SER A 92 -12.74 -12.03 -3.17
N ASN A 93 -13.98 -11.72 -3.56
CA ASN A 93 -14.92 -10.91 -2.77
C ASN A 93 -16.31 -11.55 -2.76
N CYS A 94 -17.30 -10.84 -2.21
CA CYS A 94 -18.66 -11.38 -2.10
C CYS A 94 -19.34 -11.62 -3.46
N ASP A 95 -18.87 -10.95 -4.52
CA ASP A 95 -19.44 -11.03 -5.85
C ASP A 95 -18.74 -12.09 -6.72
N THR A 96 -17.44 -12.28 -6.52
CA THR A 96 -16.58 -13.05 -7.43
C THR A 96 -15.55 -13.90 -6.67
N LEU A 97 -15.47 -15.18 -7.04
CA LEU A 97 -14.42 -16.09 -6.57
C LEU A 97 -13.32 -16.20 -7.63
N VAL A 98 -12.10 -15.81 -7.25
CA VAL A 98 -10.90 -15.92 -8.07
C VAL A 98 -10.10 -17.15 -7.61
N LEU A 99 -10.16 -18.22 -8.41
CA LEU A 99 -9.52 -19.51 -8.12
C LEU A 99 -8.46 -19.87 -9.16
N GLY A 100 -7.70 -20.95 -8.88
CA GLY A 100 -6.73 -21.53 -9.80
C GLY A 100 -5.33 -20.90 -9.71
N ASN A 101 -4.91 -20.47 -8.53
CA ASN A 101 -3.59 -19.89 -8.26
C ASN A 101 -3.26 -18.68 -9.16
N ARG A 102 -4.29 -17.90 -9.53
CA ARG A 102 -4.14 -16.70 -10.37
C ARG A 102 -3.46 -15.53 -9.65
N GLY A 103 -3.51 -15.52 -8.32
CA GLY A 103 -2.80 -14.55 -7.48
C GLY A 103 -1.68 -15.20 -6.68
N ASN A 104 -0.63 -14.44 -6.37
CA ASN A 104 0.48 -14.89 -5.51
C ASN A 104 0.17 -14.76 -4.00
N GLY A 105 -0.93 -14.09 -3.66
CA GLY A 105 -1.28 -13.71 -2.30
C GLY A 105 -0.64 -12.38 -1.88
N PHE A 106 -0.39 -12.22 -0.58
CA PHE A 106 0.18 -11.03 0.03
C PHE A 106 1.30 -11.43 0.99
N VAL A 107 2.54 -11.12 0.62
CA VAL A 107 3.74 -11.47 1.37
C VAL A 107 4.63 -10.25 1.48
N VAL A 108 4.77 -9.73 2.70
CA VAL A 108 5.74 -8.67 2.99
C VAL A 108 7.13 -9.28 3.14
N GLU A 109 8.16 -8.61 2.61
CA GLU A 109 9.51 -9.11 2.75
C GLU A 109 9.95 -9.15 4.23
N PRO A 110 10.72 -10.17 4.66
CA PRO A 110 11.13 -10.29 6.07
C PRO A 110 11.80 -9.05 6.64
N TRP A 111 12.61 -8.36 5.84
CA TRP A 111 13.32 -7.14 6.23
C TRP A 111 12.42 -5.91 6.33
N ARG A 112 11.22 -5.92 5.73
CA ARG A 112 10.19 -4.87 5.87
C ARG A 112 9.21 -5.14 7.00
N SER A 113 9.04 -6.41 7.38
CA SER A 113 8.06 -6.84 8.41
C SER A 113 8.12 -6.08 9.75
N PRO A 114 9.26 -5.55 10.24
CA PRO A 114 9.29 -4.80 11.49
C PRO A 114 8.53 -3.46 11.44
N TYR A 115 8.39 -2.86 10.26
CA TYR A 115 7.76 -1.54 10.08
C TYR A 115 6.63 -1.52 9.06
N LEU A 116 6.32 -2.66 8.45
CA LEU A 116 5.23 -2.83 7.51
C LEU A 116 4.60 -4.20 7.74
N THR A 117 3.39 -4.24 8.29
CA THR A 117 2.71 -5.50 8.61
C THR A 117 1.21 -5.35 8.41
N PRO A 118 0.51 -6.36 7.86
CA PRO A 118 -0.94 -6.42 7.95
C PRO A 118 -1.41 -6.21 9.38
N THR A 119 -2.48 -5.43 9.51
CA THR A 119 -3.14 -5.18 10.80
C THR A 119 -3.93 -6.42 11.25
N ALA A 120 -4.09 -6.56 12.57
CA ALA A 120 -4.75 -7.72 13.17
C ALA A 120 -6.27 -7.80 12.93
N ASP A 121 -6.89 -6.70 12.47
CA ASP A 121 -8.30 -6.64 12.10
C ASP A 121 -8.59 -7.25 10.72
N ASN A 122 -7.56 -7.51 9.90
CA ASN A 122 -7.73 -8.24 8.66
C ASN A 122 -8.08 -9.70 8.95
N VAL A 123 -9.19 -10.16 8.38
CA VAL A 123 -9.42 -11.58 8.16
C VAL A 123 -8.80 -11.97 6.82
N PHE A 124 -8.07 -13.09 6.79
CA PHE A 124 -7.66 -13.74 5.55
C PHE A 124 -8.43 -15.05 5.40
N MET A 125 -9.15 -15.20 4.31
CA MET A 125 -9.94 -16.39 4.00
C MET A 125 -9.25 -17.16 2.89
N LEU A 126 -8.64 -18.28 3.25
CA LEU A 126 -7.94 -19.16 2.30
C LEU A 126 -8.94 -20.14 1.69
N ILE A 127 -8.96 -20.25 0.37
CA ILE A 127 -10.03 -20.94 -0.38
C ILE A 127 -9.46 -22.14 -1.14
N GLY A 128 -10.12 -23.28 -1.02
CA GLY A 128 -9.77 -24.51 -1.74
C GLY A 128 -8.38 -25.05 -1.42
N CYS A 129 -8.02 -25.12 -0.14
CA CYS A 129 -6.72 -25.62 0.30
C CYS A 129 -6.64 -27.15 0.28
N SER A 130 -5.49 -27.69 -0.15
CA SER A 130 -5.24 -29.14 -0.15
C SER A 130 -5.20 -29.73 1.26
N ALA A 131 -5.52 -31.02 1.40
CA ALA A 131 -5.43 -31.73 2.67
C ALA A 131 -3.99 -31.79 3.23
N GLU A 132 -3.00 -31.73 2.34
CA GLU A 132 -1.57 -31.70 2.64
C GLU A 132 -1.04 -30.28 2.88
N SER A 133 -1.91 -29.27 2.95
CA SER A 133 -1.51 -27.90 3.24
C SER A 133 -0.80 -27.79 4.59
N SER A 134 0.27 -26.98 4.63
CA SER A 134 0.93 -26.58 5.89
C SER A 134 -0.01 -25.88 6.87
N LEU A 135 -1.16 -25.39 6.41
CA LEU A 135 -2.23 -24.84 7.24
C LEU A 135 -2.86 -25.88 8.17
N PHE A 136 -2.86 -27.16 7.77
CA PHE A 136 -3.49 -28.26 8.51
C PHE A 136 -2.47 -29.20 9.16
N GLN A 137 -1.18 -29.01 8.89
CA GLN A 137 -0.09 -29.81 9.44
C GLN A 137 0.49 -29.15 10.71
N GLY A 138 0.87 -29.95 11.71
CA GLY A 138 1.64 -29.46 12.86
C GLY A 138 0.83 -28.93 14.06
N PHE A 139 -0.49 -29.09 14.08
CA PHE A 139 -1.32 -28.82 15.27
C PHE A 139 -1.59 -30.12 16.03
N PRO A 140 -0.76 -30.51 17.03
CA PRO A 140 -1.04 -31.66 17.87
C PRO A 140 -2.33 -31.40 18.67
N GLY A 141 -3.42 -32.03 18.24
CA GLY A 141 -4.73 -31.92 18.89
C GLY A 141 -5.72 -30.99 18.18
N LYS A 142 -6.12 -31.33 16.94
CA LYS A 142 -7.41 -30.97 16.30
C LYS A 142 -7.87 -29.50 16.24
N HIS A 143 -7.09 -28.52 16.69
CA HIS A 143 -7.45 -27.12 16.53
C HIS A 143 -6.95 -26.62 15.17
N LEU A 144 -7.81 -26.71 14.16
CA LEU A 144 -7.61 -25.96 12.92
C LEU A 144 -7.39 -24.48 13.30
N PRO A 145 -6.43 -23.76 12.67
CA PRO A 145 -6.25 -22.33 12.91
C PRO A 145 -7.44 -21.50 12.42
N CYS A 146 -8.38 -22.14 11.69
CA CYS A 146 -9.57 -21.52 11.13
C CYS A 146 -10.48 -21.00 12.24
N ARG A 147 -10.60 -19.68 12.33
CA ARG A 147 -11.47 -18.98 13.28
C ARG A 147 -11.94 -17.66 12.69
N ASN A 148 -13.03 -17.13 13.21
CA ASN A 148 -13.48 -15.80 12.84
C ASN A 148 -12.49 -14.75 13.37
N VAL A 149 -12.30 -13.68 12.61
CA VAL A 149 -11.45 -12.54 12.96
C VAL A 149 -12.31 -11.29 12.85
N SER A 150 -12.38 -10.50 13.91
CA SER A 150 -13.20 -9.28 13.96
C SER A 150 -14.68 -9.51 13.59
N GLY A 151 -15.23 -10.69 13.90
CA GLY A 151 -16.61 -11.05 13.55
C GLY A 151 -16.83 -11.47 12.10
N MET A 152 -15.77 -11.53 11.28
CA MET A 152 -15.81 -12.01 9.91
C MET A 152 -15.20 -13.41 9.82
N GLY A 153 -15.78 -14.30 9.02
CA GLY A 153 -15.27 -15.65 8.85
C GLY A 153 -15.94 -16.41 7.71
N CYS A 154 -15.49 -17.64 7.48
CA CYS A 154 -15.96 -18.42 6.35
C CYS A 154 -17.46 -18.75 6.40
N GLU A 155 -18.03 -18.95 7.60
CA GLU A 155 -19.45 -19.24 7.77
C GLU A 155 -20.34 -18.14 7.19
N ASP A 156 -20.04 -16.88 7.50
CA ASP A 156 -20.74 -15.74 6.91
C ASP A 156 -20.39 -15.58 5.44
N TYR A 157 -19.12 -15.77 5.07
CA TYR A 157 -18.65 -15.64 3.69
C TYR A 157 -19.32 -16.61 2.71
N TYR A 158 -19.72 -17.81 3.15
CA TYR A 158 -20.52 -18.74 2.35
C TYR A 158 -21.91 -18.21 1.98
N GLY A 159 -22.38 -17.14 2.64
CA GLY A 159 -23.60 -16.41 2.29
C GLY A 159 -23.49 -15.57 1.02
N CYS A 160 -22.28 -15.29 0.54
CA CYS A 160 -22.03 -14.45 -0.62
C CYS A 160 -22.52 -15.06 -1.94
N GLN A 161 -22.95 -14.20 -2.87
CA GLN A 161 -23.39 -14.63 -4.20
C GLN A 161 -22.30 -15.40 -4.97
N ALA A 162 -21.02 -15.09 -4.73
CA ALA A 162 -19.90 -15.74 -5.38
C ALA A 162 -19.88 -17.27 -5.16
N TRP A 163 -20.40 -17.75 -4.02
CA TRP A 163 -20.46 -19.19 -3.70
C TRP A 163 -21.67 -19.90 -4.33
N THR A 164 -22.73 -19.16 -4.67
CA THR A 164 -23.95 -19.74 -5.25
C THR A 164 -23.73 -20.27 -6.67
N GLY A 165 -22.88 -19.62 -7.46
CA GLY A 165 -22.61 -19.98 -8.87
C GLY A 165 -21.74 -21.23 -9.07
N LEU A 166 -21.02 -21.68 -8.03
CA LEU A 166 -20.14 -22.86 -8.11
C LEU A 166 -20.83 -24.18 -7.77
N GLY A 167 -22.15 -24.17 -7.53
CA GLY A 167 -22.87 -25.38 -7.11
C GLY A 167 -22.50 -25.82 -5.70
N PHE A 168 -21.83 -24.98 -4.90
CA PHE A 168 -21.70 -25.13 -3.45
C PHE A 168 -23.05 -24.83 -2.79
N SER A 169 -24.07 -25.62 -3.13
CA SER A 169 -25.34 -25.65 -2.41
C SER A 169 -25.03 -26.17 -1.02
N ARG A 170 -24.99 -25.28 -0.03
CA ARG A 170 -24.93 -25.52 1.44
C ARG A 170 -24.95 -27.01 1.78
N LEU A 171 -23.84 -27.71 1.53
CA LEU A 171 -23.71 -29.10 1.93
C LEU A 171 -23.28 -29.01 3.38
N GLY A 172 -24.28 -28.76 4.22
CA GLY A 172 -24.10 -28.55 5.64
C GLY A 172 -23.21 -29.65 6.20
N SER A 173 -22.21 -29.22 6.97
CA SER A 173 -21.61 -29.93 8.10
C SER A 173 -21.84 -31.45 8.09
N GLY A 174 -21.32 -32.11 7.06
CA GLY A 174 -21.46 -33.54 6.87
C GLY A 174 -20.08 -34.06 6.55
N TYR A 175 -19.24 -34.18 7.59
CA TYR A 175 -18.00 -34.95 7.66
C TYR A 175 -17.54 -35.53 6.31
N ARG A 176 -17.12 -34.67 5.39
CA ARG A 176 -16.23 -35.09 4.32
C ARG A 176 -14.88 -35.11 4.99
N SER A 177 -14.16 -36.23 4.93
CA SER A 177 -12.91 -36.46 5.68
C SER A 177 -11.74 -35.54 5.25
N GLY A 178 -12.02 -34.40 4.62
CA GLY A 178 -11.07 -33.44 4.06
C GLY A 178 -11.22 -32.04 4.67
N PRO A 179 -10.33 -31.11 4.30
CA PRO A 179 -10.32 -29.76 4.82
C PRO A 179 -11.57 -28.96 4.41
N PRO A 180 -11.95 -27.92 5.17
CA PRO A 180 -13.03 -27.03 4.77
C PRO A 180 -12.67 -26.28 3.48
N GLU A 181 -13.68 -25.94 2.68
CA GLU A 181 -13.52 -25.17 1.42
C GLU A 181 -12.97 -23.76 1.65
N CYS A 182 -13.20 -23.21 2.83
CA CYS A 182 -12.69 -21.91 3.26
C CYS A 182 -12.13 -22.04 4.69
N CYS A 183 -10.96 -21.44 4.93
CA CYS A 183 -10.39 -21.30 6.27
C CYS A 183 -10.06 -19.83 6.54
N SER A 184 -10.77 -19.23 7.49
CA SER A 184 -10.53 -17.84 7.92
C SER A 184 -9.47 -17.80 9.01
N VAL A 185 -8.45 -16.98 8.86
CA VAL A 185 -7.33 -16.88 9.79
C VAL A 185 -6.88 -15.43 9.95
N PRO A 186 -6.36 -15.04 11.11
CA PRO A 186 -5.67 -13.76 11.25
C PRO A 186 -4.27 -13.86 10.62
N PHE A 187 -3.69 -12.73 10.26
CA PHE A 187 -2.35 -12.70 9.66
C PHE A 187 -1.31 -13.38 10.54
N GLU A 188 -1.40 -13.25 11.86
CA GLU A 188 -0.43 -13.79 12.82
C GLU A 188 -0.35 -15.32 12.79
N ALA A 189 -1.40 -16.01 12.35
CA ALA A 189 -1.43 -17.46 12.27
C ALA A 189 -0.62 -18.01 11.09
N ILE A 190 -0.58 -17.27 9.97
CA ILE A 190 0.06 -17.71 8.71
C ILE A 190 1.33 -16.94 8.38
N LYS A 191 1.50 -15.72 8.91
CA LYS A 191 2.62 -14.78 8.72
C LYS A 191 2.89 -14.35 7.26
N ALA A 192 2.28 -15.00 6.29
CA ALA A 192 2.36 -14.70 4.87
C ALA A 192 1.20 -15.40 4.16
N VAL A 193 0.50 -14.68 3.28
CA VAL A 193 -0.48 -15.29 2.38
C VAL A 193 0.28 -15.72 1.12
N ASN A 194 0.87 -16.92 1.14
CA ASN A 194 1.56 -17.49 -0.01
C ASN A 194 0.76 -18.70 -0.50
N LEU A 195 -0.05 -18.50 -1.54
CA LEU A 195 -1.02 -19.51 -1.99
C LEU A 195 -0.36 -20.82 -2.42
N THR A 196 0.77 -20.74 -3.12
CA THR A 196 1.54 -21.92 -3.54
C THR A 196 2.06 -22.71 -2.34
N LYS A 197 2.65 -22.03 -1.35
CA LYS A 197 3.17 -22.68 -0.13
C LYS A 197 2.06 -23.23 0.76
N LEU A 198 0.91 -22.55 0.79
CA LEU A 198 -0.27 -22.98 1.52
C LEU A 198 -1.09 -24.02 0.72
N GLY A 199 -0.79 -24.26 -0.55
CA GLY A 199 -1.56 -25.19 -1.39
C GLY A 199 -3.04 -24.83 -1.52
N CYS A 200 -3.36 -23.53 -1.60
CA CYS A 200 -4.73 -23.02 -1.70
C CYS A 200 -4.97 -22.40 -3.09
N GLN A 201 -6.16 -22.61 -3.64
CA GLN A 201 -6.52 -22.16 -5.00
C GLN A 201 -6.74 -20.65 -5.12
N GLY A 202 -7.11 -20.00 -4.02
CA GLY A 202 -7.42 -18.58 -3.97
C GLY A 202 -7.47 -18.07 -2.54
N TYR A 203 -7.67 -16.75 -2.40
CA TYR A 203 -7.93 -16.16 -1.10
C TYR A 203 -8.83 -14.93 -1.21
N SER A 204 -9.39 -14.56 -0.06
CA SER A 204 -10.05 -13.28 0.18
C SER A 204 -9.43 -12.61 1.40
N SER A 205 -9.63 -11.30 1.53
CA SER A 205 -9.29 -10.55 2.71
C SER A 205 -10.29 -9.43 2.92
N ALA A 206 -10.71 -9.26 4.16
CA ALA A 206 -11.65 -8.24 4.57
C ALA A 206 -11.28 -7.64 5.92
N TYR A 207 -11.79 -6.44 6.18
CA TYR A 207 -11.60 -5.70 7.42
C TYR A 207 -12.88 -4.93 7.77
N SER A 208 -12.96 -4.44 9.00
CA SER A 208 -14.08 -3.61 9.47
C SER A 208 -13.59 -2.24 9.91
N LEU A 209 -14.19 -1.18 9.38
CA LEU A 209 -13.95 0.19 9.81
C LEU A 209 -14.95 0.55 10.92
N ALA A 210 -14.46 0.64 12.17
CA ALA A 210 -15.25 0.98 13.36
C ALA A 210 -16.39 -0.04 13.67
N PRO A 211 -17.06 0.01 14.83
CA PRO A 211 -18.08 -0.97 15.20
C PRO A 211 -19.43 -0.60 14.55
N LEU A 212 -19.44 -0.44 13.23
CA LEU A 212 -20.69 -0.55 12.49
C LEU A 212 -21.10 -2.02 12.60
N ARG A 213 -22.34 -2.28 13.00
CA ARG A 213 -22.89 -3.63 12.99
C ARG A 213 -23.01 -4.04 11.53
N VAL A 214 -21.95 -4.63 11.00
CA VAL A 214 -21.93 -5.12 9.63
C VAL A 214 -22.85 -6.33 9.58
N THR A 215 -23.83 -6.29 8.69
CA THR A 215 -24.97 -7.23 8.73
C THR A 215 -24.62 -8.58 8.09
N GLY A 216 -23.62 -8.59 7.21
CA GLY A 216 -23.17 -9.76 6.48
C GLY A 216 -22.00 -9.45 5.56
N PRO A 217 -21.53 -10.44 4.78
CA PRO A 217 -20.34 -10.31 3.97
C PRO A 217 -20.47 -9.36 2.77
N ASP A 218 -21.70 -9.06 2.32
CA ASP A 218 -21.96 -8.07 1.26
C ASP A 218 -21.56 -6.63 1.68
N GLU A 219 -21.52 -6.36 2.98
CA GLU A 219 -21.19 -5.06 3.55
C GLU A 219 -19.74 -5.00 4.09
N TRP A 220 -18.97 -6.08 3.95
CA TRP A 220 -17.57 -6.10 4.37
C TRP A 220 -16.71 -5.22 3.46
N SER A 221 -15.69 -4.60 4.04
CA SER A 221 -14.67 -3.90 3.26
C SER A 221 -13.61 -4.91 2.81
N TYR A 222 -13.57 -5.21 1.52
CA TYR A 222 -12.59 -6.13 0.93
C TYR A 222 -11.30 -5.40 0.56
N GLY A 223 -10.18 -5.93 1.05
CA GLY A 223 -8.86 -5.34 0.88
C GLY A 223 -7.94 -5.76 2.01
N ILE A 224 -6.73 -5.20 2.03
CA ILE A 224 -5.69 -5.53 3.00
C ILE A 224 -5.24 -4.25 3.67
N ARG A 225 -5.47 -4.12 4.98
CA ARG A 225 -4.94 -3.02 5.78
C ARG A 225 -3.55 -3.35 6.27
N VAL A 226 -2.60 -2.47 6.00
CA VAL A 226 -1.19 -2.66 6.34
C VAL A 226 -0.77 -1.51 7.25
N LYS A 227 -0.40 -1.83 8.48
CA LYS A 227 0.20 -0.87 9.39
C LYS A 227 1.61 -0.55 8.92
N PHE A 228 1.94 0.73 8.92
CA PHE A 228 3.32 1.19 8.78
C PHE A 228 3.79 1.86 10.08
N SER A 229 5.10 1.92 10.28
CA SER A 229 5.68 2.66 11.41
C SER A 229 7.00 3.30 11.03
N VAL A 230 7.28 4.45 11.62
CA VAL A 230 8.53 5.19 11.43
C VAL A 230 9.21 5.33 12.78
N GLU A 231 10.54 5.33 12.79
CA GLU A 231 11.31 5.63 13.98
C GLU A 231 10.98 7.05 14.49
N VAL A 232 10.75 7.21 15.80
CA VAL A 232 10.34 8.50 16.40
C VAL A 232 11.33 9.62 16.08
N ASN A 233 12.63 9.32 16.04
CA ASN A 233 13.66 10.31 15.69
C ASN A 233 13.55 10.78 14.23
N ARG A 234 13.18 9.88 13.31
CA ARG A 234 13.00 10.20 11.89
C ARG A 234 11.71 10.98 11.66
N GLU A 235 10.64 10.60 12.37
CA GLU A 235 9.36 11.30 12.31
C GLU A 235 9.48 12.74 12.86
N SER A 236 10.10 12.91 14.03
CA SER A 236 10.31 14.23 14.64
C SER A 236 11.23 15.13 13.80
N TYR A 237 12.30 14.55 13.24
CA TYR A 237 13.15 15.22 12.27
C TYR A 237 12.34 15.77 11.09
N CYS A 238 11.50 14.92 10.49
CA CYS A 238 10.75 15.32 9.32
C CYS A 238 9.72 16.42 9.64
N LYS A 239 8.99 16.28 10.75
CA LYS A 239 8.06 17.32 11.23
C LYS A 239 8.75 18.67 11.44
N ALA A 240 9.98 18.69 11.95
CA ALA A 240 10.74 19.92 12.12
C ALA A 240 11.14 20.55 10.77
N CYS A 241 11.53 19.73 9.79
CA CYS A 241 11.82 20.19 8.43
C CYS A 241 10.57 20.82 7.78
N GLU A 242 9.45 20.10 7.78
CA GLU A 242 8.18 20.53 7.18
C GLU A 242 7.62 21.79 7.85
N ALA A 243 7.77 21.93 9.18
CA ALA A 243 7.34 23.12 9.91
C ALA A 243 8.04 24.41 9.45
N THR A 244 9.25 24.28 8.89
CA THR A 244 10.04 25.40 8.36
C THR A 244 9.91 25.57 6.84
N GLY A 245 8.95 24.88 6.22
CA GLY A 245 8.69 24.94 4.78
C GLY A 245 9.61 24.05 3.93
N GLY A 246 10.37 23.14 4.56
CA GLY A 246 11.22 22.18 3.86
C GLY A 246 10.47 20.91 3.46
N SER A 247 11.07 20.11 2.56
CA SER A 247 10.60 18.76 2.23
C SER A 247 11.57 17.70 2.76
N CYS A 248 11.04 16.66 3.41
CA CYS A 248 11.85 15.59 3.96
C CYS A 248 12.33 14.61 2.88
N GLY A 249 13.58 14.22 3.00
CA GLY A 249 14.21 13.28 2.09
C GLY A 249 15.40 12.58 2.71
N TYR A 250 16.17 11.96 1.84
CA TYR A 250 17.41 11.28 2.17
C TYR A 250 18.41 11.46 1.03
N ASP A 251 19.70 11.45 1.37
CA ASP A 251 20.78 11.54 0.37
C ASP A 251 20.92 10.24 -0.44
N ILE A 252 21.62 10.26 -1.58
CA ILE A 252 21.80 9.10 -2.48
C ILE A 252 22.33 7.84 -1.79
N ASP A 253 23.09 7.98 -0.70
CA ASP A 253 23.60 6.87 0.11
C ASP A 253 22.53 6.24 1.03
N GLY A 254 21.34 6.82 1.13
CA GLY A 254 20.17 6.26 1.82
C GLY A 254 20.21 6.30 3.35
N LEU A 255 21.34 6.70 3.95
CA LEU A 255 21.55 6.61 5.40
C LEU A 255 21.23 7.92 6.14
N THR A 256 21.51 9.06 5.52
CA THR A 256 21.39 10.38 6.16
C THR A 256 20.10 11.06 5.75
N GLY A 257 19.32 11.51 6.74
CA GLY A 257 18.12 12.32 6.49
C GLY A 257 18.50 13.70 5.97
N LEU A 258 17.75 14.17 4.97
CA LEU A 258 17.98 15.44 4.29
C LEU A 258 16.71 16.29 4.33
N CYS A 259 16.86 17.56 4.69
CA CYS A 259 15.77 18.53 4.70
C CYS A 259 16.01 19.50 3.54
N MET A 260 15.15 19.43 2.53
CA MET A 260 15.28 20.20 1.30
C MET A 260 14.58 21.55 1.46
N CYS A 261 15.36 22.62 1.58
CA CYS A 261 14.89 23.98 1.86
C CYS A 261 14.76 24.84 0.60
N GLY A 262 14.53 24.19 -0.54
CA GLY A 262 14.46 24.82 -1.86
C GLY A 262 15.84 25.08 -2.47
N SER A 263 16.55 26.10 -1.99
CA SER A 263 17.86 26.50 -2.54
C SER A 263 19.07 25.84 -1.88
N TRP A 264 18.88 25.20 -0.74
CA TRP A 264 19.93 24.53 0.02
C TRP A 264 19.37 23.32 0.77
N ASN A 265 20.27 22.47 1.23
CA ASN A 265 19.98 21.24 1.94
C ASN A 265 20.44 21.36 3.40
N SER A 266 19.57 20.98 4.34
CA SER A 266 19.80 21.01 5.77
C SER A 266 19.82 19.61 6.38
N THR A 267 20.56 19.45 7.46
CA THR A 267 20.53 18.23 8.29
C THR A 267 19.52 18.31 9.44
N SER A 268 18.76 19.41 9.56
CA SER A 268 17.76 19.62 10.61
C SER A 268 16.49 20.31 10.10
N ASN A 269 16.56 21.60 9.78
CA ASN A 269 15.43 22.43 9.37
C ASN A 269 15.87 23.60 8.45
N CYS A 270 14.92 24.40 7.99
CA CYS A 270 15.14 25.50 7.06
C CYS A 270 15.28 26.90 7.71
N ASP A 271 15.27 26.99 9.04
CA ASP A 271 15.36 28.28 9.75
C ASP A 271 16.76 28.91 9.65
N SER A 272 17.80 28.07 9.60
CA SER A 272 19.21 28.50 9.69
C SER A 272 19.71 29.27 8.45
N GLY A 273 18.94 29.26 7.35
CA GLY A 273 19.29 29.93 6.09
C GLY A 273 18.76 31.36 5.96
N ASN A 274 17.92 31.82 6.89
CA ASN A 274 17.29 33.15 6.82
C ASN A 274 18.03 34.24 7.61
N SER A 275 19.19 33.91 8.19
CA SER A 275 20.03 34.82 9.01
C SER A 275 21.09 35.61 8.23
N SER A 276 20.97 35.70 6.90
CA SER A 276 21.87 36.53 6.08
C SER A 276 21.07 37.41 5.11
N LEU A 277 20.52 38.50 5.65
CA LEU A 277 20.14 39.72 4.96
C LEU A 277 20.60 40.92 5.80
#